data_AF-A0AA39PWZ2-F1
#
_entry.id   AF-A0AA39PWZ2-F1
#
_cell.length_a   1.000
_cell.length_b   1.000
_cell.length_c   1.000
_cell.angle_alpha   90.00
_cell.angle_beta   90.00
_cell.angle_gamma   90.00
#
_symmetry.space_group_name_H-M   'P 1'
#
loop_
_entity.id
_entity.type
_entity.pdbx_description
1 polymer ?
#
loop_
_entity_poly.entity_id
_entity_poly.type
_entity_poly.pdbx_seq_one_letter_code
_entity_poly.pdbx_strand_id
1 'polypeptide(L)'
;MDQLSTSNVGDLKKLQYQILKLGYGFTYGVLKATDFGVSTTRNRMVLIAVAPSQHMPELPSPTHGGTDQPSTPTLQDAISDLDWNNPTCKAGLQSAVCHPKNCFQPVSRHCTGCSITNFTRWDDSRTIADWNKPLPALLTVPSEKWKCRHPNNPQRFLSVREMARALSFPDSWDFSGSLKDQYNQVANALPPLLAKAIAEEIKTVIVKSNPHLVNTPSSLE
;
A
#
# COMPACT_ATOMS: atom_id res chain seq x y z
N MET A 1 -6.20 -21.36 6.01
CA MET A 1 -7.56 -20.79 6.05
C MET A 1 -7.59 -19.92 7.31
N ASP A 2 -6.96 -18.74 7.23
CA ASP A 2 -6.45 -18.04 8.43
C ASP A 2 -7.38 -16.93 8.93
N GLN A 3 -7.73 -17.09 10.21
CA GLN A 3 -8.04 -16.07 11.22
C GLN A 3 -8.96 -14.90 10.82
N LEU A 4 -10.24 -15.20 10.57
CA LEU A 4 -11.31 -14.24 10.88
C LEU A 4 -11.72 -14.47 12.34
N SER A 5 -11.63 -13.45 13.20
CA SER A 5 -12.19 -13.53 14.55
C SER A 5 -13.69 -13.85 14.49
N THR A 6 -14.23 -14.54 15.49
CA THR A 6 -15.63 -15.01 15.50
C THR A 6 -16.67 -13.89 15.30
N SER A 7 -16.36 -12.65 15.73
CA SER A 7 -17.15 -11.45 15.43
C SER A 7 -17.18 -11.12 13.94
N ASN A 8 -16.03 -11.20 13.26
CA ASN A 8 -15.85 -10.81 11.86
C ASN A 8 -16.53 -11.81 10.91
N VAL A 9 -16.64 -13.08 11.33
CA VAL A 9 -17.40 -14.10 10.58
C VAL A 9 -18.89 -13.78 10.56
N GLY A 10 -19.43 -13.26 11.66
CA GLY A 10 -20.84 -12.85 11.75
C GLY A 10 -21.16 -11.69 10.80
N ASP A 11 -20.27 -10.69 10.74
CA ASP A 11 -20.48 -9.51 9.90
C ASP A 11 -20.29 -9.80 8.41
N LEU A 12 -19.35 -10.67 8.05
CA LEU A 12 -19.21 -11.13 6.68
C LEU A 12 -20.47 -11.88 6.20
N LYS A 13 -21.01 -12.79 7.01
CA LYS A 13 -22.26 -13.51 6.68
C LYS A 13 -23.44 -12.56 6.48
N LYS A 14 -23.57 -11.53 7.33
CA LYS A 14 -24.60 -10.49 7.15
C LYS A 14 -24.42 -9.76 5.82
N LEU A 15 -23.20 -9.36 5.47
CA LEU A 15 -22.91 -8.69 4.20
C LEU A 15 -23.28 -9.59 3.00
N GLN A 16 -22.85 -10.86 3.03
CA GLN A 16 -23.19 -11.85 1.99
C GLN A 16 -24.70 -12.00 1.83
N TYR A 17 -25.42 -12.10 2.94
CA TYR A 17 -26.88 -12.18 2.92
C TYR A 17 -27.52 -10.94 2.27
N GLN A 18 -27.06 -9.73 2.61
CA GLN A 18 -27.60 -8.50 2.01
C GLN A 18 -27.35 -8.44 0.49
N ILE A 19 -26.16 -8.84 0.03
CA ILE A 19 -25.83 -8.86 -1.41
C ILE A 19 -26.74 -9.82 -2.16
N LEU A 20 -26.93 -11.04 -1.63
CA LEU A 20 -27.82 -12.04 -2.23
C LEU A 20 -29.29 -11.59 -2.20
N LYS A 21 -29.72 -10.95 -1.11
CA LYS A 21 -31.09 -10.40 -0.98
C LYS A 21 -31.37 -9.31 -2.01
N LEU A 22 -30.36 -8.54 -2.40
CA LEU A 22 -30.43 -7.55 -3.47
C LEU A 22 -30.38 -8.17 -4.88
N GLY A 23 -30.21 -9.49 -4.99
CA GLY A 23 -30.14 -10.21 -6.26
C GLY A 23 -28.77 -10.21 -6.93
N TYR A 24 -27.72 -9.72 -6.27
CA TYR A 24 -26.37 -9.71 -6.83
C TYR A 24 -25.67 -11.06 -6.62
N GLY A 25 -24.90 -11.50 -7.62
CA GLY A 25 -23.87 -12.52 -7.43
C GLY A 25 -22.60 -11.87 -6.85
N PHE A 26 -21.73 -12.64 -6.19
CA PHE A 26 -20.45 -12.09 -5.73
C PHE A 26 -19.35 -13.16 -5.62
N THR A 27 -18.11 -12.70 -5.73
CA THR A 27 -16.90 -13.45 -5.37
C THR A 27 -16.14 -12.67 -4.28
N TYR A 28 -15.39 -13.36 -3.44
CA TYR A 28 -14.55 -12.70 -2.44
C TYR A 28 -13.37 -13.56 -2.01
N GLY A 29 -12.33 -12.91 -1.50
CA GLY A 29 -11.12 -13.57 -1.03
C GLY A 29 -10.13 -12.59 -0.42
N VAL A 30 -9.01 -13.10 0.07
CA VAL A 30 -7.93 -12.28 0.61
C VAL A 30 -6.80 -12.24 -0.40
N LEU A 31 -6.47 -11.04 -0.88
CA LEU A 31 -5.35 -10.79 -1.78
C LEU A 31 -4.17 -10.23 -1.00
N LYS A 32 -2.95 -10.70 -1.29
CA LYS A 32 -1.71 -10.16 -0.73
C LYS A 32 -1.07 -9.23 -1.74
N ALA A 33 -0.74 -8.01 -1.34
CA ALA A 33 -0.16 -7.01 -2.25
C ALA A 33 1.18 -7.47 -2.87
N THR A 34 1.97 -8.25 -2.15
CA THR A 34 3.24 -8.85 -2.63
C THR A 34 3.07 -9.72 -3.87
N ASP A 35 1.91 -10.36 -4.00
CA ASP A 35 1.60 -11.25 -5.12
C ASP A 35 1.36 -10.43 -6.41
N PHE A 36 1.27 -9.10 -6.31
CA PHE A 36 0.99 -8.16 -7.41
C PHE A 36 2.12 -7.14 -7.60
N GLY A 37 3.35 -7.48 -7.23
CA GLY A 37 4.53 -6.63 -7.49
C GLY A 37 4.66 -5.43 -6.53
N VAL A 38 3.98 -5.47 -5.38
CA VAL A 38 4.09 -4.42 -4.37
C VAL A 38 5.11 -4.83 -3.31
N SER A 39 6.06 -3.95 -2.98
CA SER A 39 7.08 -4.22 -1.96
C SER A 39 6.58 -4.04 -0.52
N THR A 40 5.33 -4.45 -0.25
CA THR A 40 4.70 -4.36 1.07
C THR A 40 3.86 -5.60 1.37
N THR A 41 4.05 -6.19 2.54
CA THR A 41 3.23 -7.29 3.06
C THR A 41 1.91 -6.76 3.60
N ARG A 42 0.94 -6.59 2.71
CA ARG A 42 -0.39 -6.05 3.03
C ARG A 42 -1.47 -6.95 2.45
N ASN A 43 -2.25 -7.55 3.33
CA ASN A 43 -3.39 -8.38 2.94
C ASN A 43 -4.66 -7.54 2.92
N ARG A 44 -5.50 -7.73 1.91
CA ARG A 44 -6.80 -7.06 1.78
C ARG A 44 -7.85 -8.09 1.42
N MET A 45 -8.94 -8.10 2.18
CA MET A 45 -10.14 -8.79 1.75
C MET A 45 -10.76 -7.99 0.61
N VAL A 46 -11.01 -8.64 -0.51
CA VAL A 46 -11.65 -8.08 -1.69
C VAL A 46 -12.95 -8.84 -1.91
N LEU A 47 -14.03 -8.10 -2.12
CA LEU A 47 -15.33 -8.64 -2.51
C LEU A 47 -15.78 -7.89 -3.76
N ILE A 48 -16.17 -8.64 -4.78
CA ILE A 48 -16.67 -8.11 -6.04
C ILE A 48 -18.09 -8.63 -6.20
N ALA A 49 -19.07 -7.72 -6.16
CA ALA A 49 -20.47 -8.03 -6.40
C ALA A 49 -20.86 -7.60 -7.82
N VAL A 50 -21.67 -8.42 -8.48
CA VAL A 50 -22.07 -8.24 -9.87
C VAL A 50 -23.58 -8.34 -10.01
N ALA A 51 -24.15 -7.47 -10.84
CA ALA A 51 -25.58 -7.42 -11.10
C ALA A 51 -26.07 -8.71 -11.79
N PRO A 52 -27.39 -9.01 -11.73
CA PRO A 52 -27.98 -10.09 -12.49
C PRO A 52 -27.60 -10.05 -13.98
N SER A 53 -27.48 -11.22 -14.59
CA SER A 53 -27.19 -11.39 -16.03
C SER A 53 -25.80 -10.93 -16.48
N GLN A 54 -24.92 -10.54 -15.56
CA GLN A 54 -23.50 -10.33 -15.84
C GLN A 54 -22.68 -11.59 -15.53
N HIS A 55 -21.52 -11.71 -16.17
CA HIS A 55 -20.58 -12.79 -15.87
C HIS A 55 -19.97 -12.59 -14.48
N MET A 56 -19.79 -13.68 -13.73
CA MET A 56 -19.14 -13.63 -12.43
C MET A 56 -17.64 -13.35 -12.62
N PRO A 57 -17.07 -12.30 -12.02
CA PRO A 57 -15.63 -12.07 -12.06
C PRO A 57 -14.91 -13.12 -11.23
N GLU A 58 -13.70 -13.46 -11.65
CA GLU A 58 -12.75 -14.19 -10.81
C GLU A 58 -11.92 -13.20 -9.99
N LEU A 59 -11.24 -13.69 -8.97
CA LEU A 59 -10.22 -12.89 -8.30
C LEU A 59 -8.92 -12.98 -9.11
N PRO A 60 -8.15 -11.89 -9.18
CA PRO A 60 -6.94 -11.87 -9.97
C PRO A 60 -5.94 -12.89 -9.41
N SER A 61 -5.33 -13.65 -10.31
CA SER A 61 -4.27 -14.59 -9.95
C SER A 61 -2.98 -13.85 -9.58
N PRO A 62 -2.16 -14.39 -8.65
CA PRO A 62 -0.82 -13.87 -8.36
C PRO A 62 -0.02 -13.67 -9.65
N THR A 63 0.72 -12.57 -9.72
CA THR A 63 1.63 -12.24 -10.83
C THR A 63 3.10 -12.32 -10.43
N HIS A 64 3.39 -12.35 -9.13
CA HIS A 64 4.73 -12.40 -8.55
C HIS A 64 4.82 -13.49 -7.47
N GLY A 65 6.03 -14.04 -7.28
CA GLY A 65 6.34 -14.97 -6.19
C GLY A 65 6.05 -16.44 -6.46
N GLY A 66 5.53 -16.80 -7.65
CA GLY A 66 5.46 -18.17 -8.15
C GLY A 66 6.79 -18.68 -8.75
N THR A 67 6.87 -19.98 -9.07
CA THR A 67 8.06 -20.63 -9.66
C THR A 67 8.48 -20.04 -11.00
N ASP A 68 7.51 -19.68 -11.84
CA ASP A 68 7.72 -19.13 -13.19
C ASP A 68 7.36 -17.63 -13.27
N GLN A 69 7.30 -16.95 -12.11
CA GLN A 69 6.92 -15.56 -12.01
C GLN A 69 8.08 -14.70 -11.51
N PRO A 70 8.08 -13.38 -11.80
CA PRO A 70 9.02 -12.47 -11.18
C PRO A 70 8.99 -12.57 -9.65
N SER A 71 10.16 -12.41 -9.03
CA SER A 71 10.28 -12.41 -7.58
C SER A 71 9.49 -11.25 -6.97
N THR A 72 9.00 -11.44 -5.75
CA THR A 72 8.36 -10.36 -4.98
C THR A 72 9.34 -9.19 -4.78
N PRO A 73 8.96 -7.96 -5.14
CA PRO A 73 9.81 -6.79 -4.94
C PRO A 73 10.12 -6.54 -3.47
N THR A 74 11.37 -6.15 -3.22
CA THR A 74 11.91 -5.81 -1.90
C THR A 74 11.84 -4.30 -1.66
N LEU A 75 12.14 -3.86 -0.43
CA LEU A 75 12.28 -2.43 -0.16
C LEU A 75 13.37 -1.80 -1.01
N GLN A 76 14.46 -2.53 -1.30
CA GLN A 76 15.54 -2.06 -2.15
C GLN A 76 15.07 -1.72 -3.56
N ASP A 77 14.23 -2.57 -4.15
CA ASP A 77 13.68 -2.33 -5.49
C ASP A 77 12.81 -1.07 -5.54
N ALA A 78 12.19 -0.69 -4.42
CA ALA A 78 11.27 0.45 -4.36
C ALA A 78 11.96 1.81 -4.12
N ILE A 79 13.02 1.85 -3.30
CA ILE A 79 13.55 3.14 -2.79
C ILE A 79 15.08 3.30 -2.87
N SER A 80 15.84 2.32 -3.38
CA SER A 80 17.32 2.39 -3.35
C SER A 80 17.93 3.50 -4.22
N ASP A 81 17.18 4.02 -5.20
CA ASP A 81 17.57 5.12 -6.08
C ASP A 81 17.36 6.51 -5.44
N LEU A 82 16.64 6.59 -4.32
CA LEU A 82 16.36 7.84 -3.61
C LEU A 82 17.56 8.30 -2.78
N ASP A 83 17.78 9.62 -2.73
CA ASP A 83 18.75 10.20 -1.80
C ASP A 83 18.20 10.11 -0.37
N TRP A 84 18.75 9.18 0.39
CA TRP A 84 18.35 8.91 1.76
C TRP A 84 18.99 9.86 2.79
N ASN A 85 20.07 10.56 2.43
CA ASN A 85 20.78 11.52 3.29
C ASN A 85 20.04 12.85 3.34
N ASN A 86 19.54 13.28 2.20
CA ASN A 86 18.71 14.45 2.09
C ASN A 86 17.39 14.07 1.39
N PRO A 87 16.40 13.57 2.13
CA PRO A 87 15.12 13.19 1.54
C PRO A 87 14.36 14.37 0.94
N THR A 88 14.88 15.62 0.99
CA THR A 88 14.35 16.69 0.15
C THR A 88 14.62 16.36 -1.31
N CYS A 89 13.54 16.18 -2.06
CA CYS A 89 13.46 15.93 -3.49
C CYS A 89 14.67 16.44 -4.30
N LYS A 90 15.18 15.58 -5.20
CA LYS A 90 15.80 16.05 -6.44
C LYS A 90 14.85 17.11 -7.03
N ALA A 91 15.38 18.30 -7.28
CA ALA A 91 14.63 19.47 -7.72
C ALA A 91 13.61 19.10 -8.83
N GLY A 92 12.32 19.03 -8.47
CA GLY A 92 11.24 18.76 -9.43
C GLY A 92 10.17 17.74 -9.00
N LEU A 93 10.43 16.87 -8.01
CA LEU A 93 9.43 15.91 -7.51
C LEU A 93 8.73 16.46 -6.26
N GLN A 94 7.55 17.05 -6.45
CA GLN A 94 6.75 17.71 -5.40
C GLN A 94 6.03 16.74 -4.45
N SER A 95 6.74 15.80 -3.82
CA SER A 95 6.12 15.06 -2.69
C SER A 95 7.13 14.33 -1.80
N ALA A 96 8.35 14.84 -1.74
CA ALA A 96 9.10 14.79 -0.50
C ALA A 96 8.71 16.03 0.31
N VAL A 97 8.11 15.85 1.48
CA VAL A 97 7.84 16.98 2.36
C VAL A 97 9.16 17.67 2.70
N CYS A 98 9.42 18.80 2.04
CA CYS A 98 10.28 19.83 2.56
C CYS A 98 9.71 20.26 3.90
N HIS A 99 10.42 19.97 4.99
CA HIS A 99 10.38 20.92 6.09
C HIS A 99 11.10 22.19 5.64
N PRO A 100 10.66 23.39 6.08
CA PRO A 100 11.37 24.63 5.80
C PRO A 100 12.85 24.49 6.23
N LYS A 101 13.74 25.17 5.48
CA LYS A 101 15.22 25.07 5.47
C LYS A 101 15.96 25.09 6.83
N ASN A 102 15.25 25.21 7.95
CA ASN A 102 15.80 25.27 9.30
C ASN A 102 15.43 24.07 10.20
N CYS A 103 14.85 23.00 9.68
CA CYS A 103 14.39 21.86 10.51
C CYS A 103 15.16 20.55 10.33
N PHE A 104 16.26 20.53 9.56
CA PHE A 104 17.24 19.43 9.69
C PHE A 104 18.08 19.66 10.95
N GLN A 105 17.42 19.58 12.10
CA GLN A 105 18.11 19.18 13.31
C GLN A 105 18.19 17.64 13.19
N PRO A 106 19.39 17.03 13.28
CA PRO A 106 19.45 15.61 13.61
C PRO A 106 18.52 15.40 14.80
N VAL A 107 17.71 14.33 14.80
CA VAL A 107 16.73 14.06 15.85
C VAL A 107 17.43 13.98 17.21
N SER A 108 17.61 15.16 17.79
CA SER A 108 18.08 15.47 19.14
C SER A 108 17.06 16.40 19.81
N ARG A 109 16.08 16.93 19.07
CA ARG A 109 14.92 17.65 19.60
C ARG A 109 13.65 16.96 19.08
N HIS A 110 13.24 15.85 19.68
CA HIS A 110 12.29 15.85 20.81
C HIS A 110 11.22 16.94 20.64
N CYS A 111 9.97 16.51 20.42
CA CYS A 111 8.79 17.34 20.63
C CYS A 111 8.95 18.05 21.98
N THR A 112 9.18 19.37 21.95
CA THR A 112 9.25 20.21 23.15
C THR A 112 7.87 20.20 23.80
N GLY A 113 7.66 19.25 24.71
CA GLY A 113 6.39 18.97 25.39
C GLY A 113 6.22 17.50 25.80
N CYS A 114 6.92 16.55 25.16
CA CYS A 114 6.95 15.16 25.61
C CYS A 114 8.25 14.88 26.35
N SER A 115 8.18 14.85 27.68
CA SER A 115 9.26 14.35 28.54
C SER A 115 9.48 12.86 28.27
N ILE A 116 10.42 12.55 27.37
CA ILE A 116 10.99 11.20 27.26
C ILE A 116 12.46 11.33 27.62
N THR A 117 12.73 11.50 28.91
CA THR A 117 14.07 11.36 29.46
C THR A 117 14.26 9.89 29.84
N ASN A 118 15.32 9.30 29.30
CA ASN A 118 15.90 7.99 29.63
C ASN A 118 15.29 6.77 28.91
N PHE A 119 15.81 6.47 27.72
CA PHE A 119 15.69 5.14 27.14
C PHE A 119 17.01 4.67 26.54
N THR A 120 17.90 4.24 27.43
CA THR A 120 18.91 3.23 27.09
C THR A 120 18.20 1.88 26.95
N ARG A 121 18.55 1.12 25.88
CA ARG A 121 18.20 -0.30 25.64
C ARG A 121 16.88 -0.55 24.88
N TRP A 122 16.92 -0.47 23.56
CA TRP A 122 15.82 -0.95 22.69
C TRP A 122 16.39 -1.77 21.52
N ASP A 123 15.71 -2.86 21.20
CA ASP A 123 16.06 -3.82 20.17
C ASP A 123 15.79 -3.23 18.78
N ASP A 124 16.83 -2.61 18.19
CA ASP A 124 16.81 -1.91 16.91
C ASP A 124 16.29 -2.78 15.74
N SER A 125 16.36 -4.12 15.86
CA SER A 125 15.92 -5.06 14.81
C SER A 125 14.41 -5.00 14.52
N ARG A 126 13.61 -4.48 15.46
CA ARG A 126 12.15 -4.38 15.32
C ARG A 126 11.68 -3.08 14.67
N THR A 127 12.55 -2.09 14.50
CA THR A 127 12.15 -0.74 14.06
C THR A 127 12.80 -0.31 12.75
N ILE A 128 13.91 -0.92 12.38
CA ILE A 128 14.62 -0.68 11.12
C ILE A 128 14.03 -1.56 10.02
N ALA A 129 13.76 -0.95 8.86
CA ALA A 129 13.31 -1.68 7.68
C ALA A 129 14.47 -2.52 7.08
N ASP A 130 14.13 -3.59 6.38
CA ASP A 130 15.12 -4.52 5.79
C ASP A 130 15.13 -4.32 4.28
N TRP A 131 16.29 -4.01 3.71
CA TRP A 131 16.46 -3.81 2.26
C TRP A 131 15.98 -5.01 1.45
N ASN A 132 16.25 -6.22 1.94
CA ASN A 132 16.04 -7.47 1.22
C ASN A 132 14.65 -8.06 1.45
N LYS A 133 13.76 -7.35 2.16
CA LYS A 133 12.40 -7.81 2.43
C LYS A 133 11.38 -6.76 2.02
N PRO A 134 10.16 -7.18 1.64
CA PRO A 134 9.04 -6.25 1.53
C PRO A 134 8.76 -5.60 2.89
N LEU A 135 8.33 -4.35 2.84
CA LEU A 135 7.99 -3.56 4.02
C LEU A 135 6.76 -4.18 4.72
N PRO A 136 6.68 -4.21 6.06
CA PRO A 136 5.46 -4.64 6.72
C PRO A 136 4.30 -3.68 6.45
N ALA A 137 3.06 -4.17 6.62
CA ALA A 137 1.85 -3.38 6.47
C ALA A 137 2.00 -2.02 7.17
N LEU A 138 2.01 -0.97 6.33
CA LEU A 138 2.28 0.39 6.77
C LEU A 138 1.18 0.92 7.67
N LEU A 139 1.60 1.63 8.72
CA LEU A 139 0.70 2.41 9.57
C LEU A 139 0.59 3.85 9.11
N THR A 140 -0.53 4.46 9.49
CA THR A 140 -0.92 5.85 9.27
C THR A 140 0.05 6.87 9.85
N VAL A 141 0.79 6.50 10.91
CA VAL A 141 1.83 7.36 11.48
C VAL A 141 3.05 6.50 11.81
N PRO A 142 4.25 6.84 11.28
CA PRO A 142 5.49 6.21 11.68
C PRO A 142 5.64 6.29 13.21
N SER A 143 5.90 5.16 13.84
CA SER A 143 6.12 5.10 15.29
C SER A 143 7.14 4.05 15.61
N GLU A 144 7.77 4.20 16.77
CA GLU A 144 8.86 3.35 17.25
C GLU A 144 8.46 1.88 17.47
N LYS A 145 7.18 1.55 17.32
CA LYS A 145 6.67 0.18 17.45
C LYS A 145 6.79 -0.63 16.16
N TRP A 146 7.24 -0.04 15.05
CA TRP A 146 7.17 -0.65 13.71
C TRP A 146 8.43 -0.47 12.90
N LYS A 147 8.67 -1.41 11.96
CA LYS A 147 9.77 -1.35 10.98
C LYS A 147 9.55 -0.26 9.94
N CYS A 148 9.76 0.98 10.34
CA CYS A 148 9.55 2.16 9.51
C CYS A 148 10.73 3.14 9.54
N ARG A 149 11.86 2.77 10.17
CA ARG A 149 13.11 3.54 10.09
C ARG A 149 13.92 3.15 8.86
N HIS A 150 14.59 4.13 8.24
CA HIS A 150 15.37 3.92 7.03
C HIS A 150 16.59 3.01 7.32
N PRO A 151 16.93 2.01 6.49
CA PRO A 151 17.99 1.07 6.81
C PRO A 151 19.38 1.70 6.91
N ASN A 152 19.71 2.64 6.02
CA ASN A 152 21.02 3.35 6.03
C ASN A 152 21.05 4.55 6.98
N ASN A 153 19.90 5.00 7.49
CA ASN A 153 19.82 6.11 8.44
C ASN A 153 18.71 5.84 9.48
N PRO A 154 19.01 5.01 10.49
CA PRO A 154 18.03 4.64 11.52
C PRO A 154 17.55 5.82 12.38
N GLN A 155 18.15 7.01 12.27
CA GLN A 155 17.72 8.21 12.99
C GLN A 155 16.47 8.85 12.39
N ARG A 156 16.03 8.42 11.19
CA ARG A 156 14.80 8.91 10.55
C ARG A 156 13.84 7.78 10.18
N PHE A 157 12.56 8.14 10.10
CA PHE A 157 11.55 7.31 9.47
C PHE A 157 11.63 7.39 7.94
N LEU A 158 11.04 6.40 7.26
CA LEU A 158 10.75 6.48 5.84
C LEU A 158 9.83 7.67 5.57
N SER A 159 10.16 8.45 4.56
CA SER A 159 9.38 9.57 4.05
C SER A 159 8.07 9.11 3.41
N VAL A 160 7.15 10.06 3.20
CA VAL A 160 5.90 9.83 2.46
C VAL A 160 6.18 9.22 1.09
N ARG A 161 7.16 9.74 0.35
CA ARG A 161 7.53 9.24 -0.98
C ARG A 161 8.09 7.82 -0.95
N GLU A 162 8.98 7.51 0.00
CA GLU A 162 9.50 6.14 0.17
C GLU A 162 8.37 5.15 0.49
N MET A 163 7.45 5.53 1.38
CA MET A 163 6.26 4.71 1.69
C MET A 163 5.30 4.59 0.50
N ALA A 164 5.11 5.66 -0.28
CA ALA A 164 4.26 5.67 -1.45
C ALA A 164 4.80 4.71 -2.53
N ARG A 165 6.11 4.77 -2.83
CA ARG A 165 6.75 3.81 -3.75
C ARG A 165 6.66 2.38 -3.25
N ALA A 166 6.83 2.16 -1.94
CA ALA A 166 6.66 0.83 -1.37
C ALA A 166 5.23 0.27 -1.51
N LEU A 167 4.23 1.15 -1.68
CA LEU A 167 2.86 0.82 -2.03
C LEU A 167 2.56 0.93 -3.53
N SER A 168 3.58 1.03 -4.40
CA SER A 168 3.47 1.13 -5.86
C SER A 168 2.80 2.40 -6.41
N PHE A 169 2.79 3.49 -5.65
CA PHE A 169 2.36 4.80 -6.19
C PHE A 169 3.37 5.33 -7.19
N PRO A 170 2.90 5.93 -8.31
CA PRO A 170 3.79 6.62 -9.22
C PRO A 170 4.35 7.89 -8.57
N ASP A 171 5.53 8.29 -9.05
CA ASP A 171 6.23 9.48 -8.56
C ASP A 171 5.50 10.78 -8.86
N SER A 172 4.65 10.78 -9.89
CA SER A 172 3.75 11.90 -10.24
C SER A 172 2.54 12.02 -9.33
N TRP A 173 2.30 11.08 -8.40
CA TRP A 173 1.17 11.15 -7.50
C TRP A 173 1.46 12.08 -6.33
N ASP A 174 0.72 13.18 -6.22
CA ASP A 174 0.87 14.13 -5.14
C ASP A 174 -0.05 13.85 -3.95
N PHE A 175 0.49 14.03 -2.74
CA PHE A 175 -0.24 13.92 -1.48
C PHE A 175 -0.43 15.30 -0.87
N SER A 176 -1.64 15.59 -0.40
CA SER A 176 -2.01 16.92 0.08
C SER A 176 -2.16 16.98 1.61
N GLY A 177 -2.14 18.19 2.17
CA GLY A 177 -2.38 18.41 3.61
C GLY A 177 -1.11 18.30 4.47
N SER A 178 -1.31 18.17 5.80
CA SER A 178 -0.18 18.08 6.73
C SER A 178 0.62 16.79 6.52
N LEU A 179 1.87 16.74 7.01
CA LEU A 179 2.70 15.53 6.91
C LEU A 179 1.98 14.28 7.46
N LYS A 180 1.24 14.44 8.56
CA LYS A 180 0.41 13.37 9.14
C LYS A 180 -0.68 12.92 8.17
N ASP A 181 -1.37 13.86 7.53
CA ASP A 181 -2.44 13.56 6.57
C ASP A 181 -1.90 12.84 5.34
N GLN A 182 -0.70 13.19 4.89
CA GLN A 182 -0.04 12.52 3.78
C GLN A 182 0.32 11.08 4.12
N TYR A 183 0.92 10.81 5.30
CA TYR A 183 1.13 9.44 5.77
C TYR A 183 -0.19 8.66 5.90
N ASN A 184 -1.25 9.29 6.40
CA ASN A 184 -2.57 8.69 6.47
C ASN A 184 -3.10 8.29 5.08
N GLN A 185 -2.97 9.17 4.09
CA GLN A 185 -3.41 8.89 2.71
C GLN A 185 -2.68 7.68 2.14
N VAL A 186 -1.35 7.66 2.24
CA VAL A 186 -0.52 6.53 1.77
C VAL A 186 -0.90 5.24 2.49
N ALA A 187 -0.88 5.24 3.82
CA ALA A 187 -1.07 4.03 4.61
C ALA A 187 -2.49 3.47 4.57
N ASN A 188 -3.52 4.28 4.31
CA ASN A 188 -4.90 3.80 4.20
C ASN A 188 -5.25 3.34 2.78
N ALA A 189 -4.53 3.79 1.76
CA ALA A 189 -4.82 3.46 0.38
C ALA A 189 -4.72 1.96 0.05
N LEU A 190 -5.37 1.59 -1.05
CA LEU A 190 -5.13 0.34 -1.77
C LEU A 190 -3.92 0.55 -2.70
N PRO A 191 -2.89 -0.33 -2.68
CA PRO A 191 -1.76 -0.22 -3.61
C PRO A 191 -2.22 -0.17 -5.07
N PRO A 192 -1.73 0.78 -5.90
CA PRO A 192 -2.18 0.91 -7.29
C PRO A 192 -2.00 -0.35 -8.14
N LEU A 193 -0.92 -1.13 -7.99
CA LEU A 193 -0.76 -2.38 -8.74
C LEU A 193 -1.80 -3.46 -8.36
N LEU A 194 -2.12 -3.57 -7.07
CA LEU A 194 -3.20 -4.46 -6.61
C LEU A 194 -4.57 -3.98 -7.12
N ALA A 195 -4.81 -2.67 -7.09
CA ALA A 195 -6.04 -2.07 -7.63
C ALA A 195 -6.18 -2.34 -9.14
N LYS A 196 -5.08 -2.23 -9.89
CA LYS A 196 -5.01 -2.53 -11.32
C LYS A 196 -5.39 -3.98 -11.61
N ALA A 197 -4.80 -4.94 -10.88
CA ALA A 197 -5.11 -6.36 -11.07
C ALA A 197 -6.61 -6.66 -10.85
N ILE A 198 -7.23 -6.07 -9.81
CA ILE A 198 -8.67 -6.18 -9.58
C ILE A 198 -9.48 -5.54 -10.72
N ALA A 199 -9.05 -4.37 -11.19
CA ALA A 199 -9.72 -3.65 -12.27
C ALA A 199 -9.65 -4.40 -13.61
N GLU A 200 -8.59 -5.15 -13.87
CA GLU A 200 -8.44 -5.97 -15.08
C GLU A 200 -9.45 -7.14 -15.11
N GLU A 201 -9.74 -7.76 -13.98
CA GLU A 201 -10.80 -8.77 -13.86
C GLU A 201 -12.19 -8.17 -14.11
N ILE A 202 -12.45 -7.00 -13.52
CA ILE A 202 -13.72 -6.28 -13.74
C ILE A 202 -13.86 -5.88 -15.21
N LYS A 203 -12.79 -5.37 -15.84
CA LYS A 203 -12.77 -5.03 -17.27
C LYS A 203 -13.14 -6.24 -18.13
N THR A 204 -12.60 -7.42 -17.82
CA THR A 204 -12.90 -8.67 -18.54
C THR A 204 -14.39 -9.00 -18.51
N VAL A 205 -15.04 -8.85 -17.35
CA VAL A 205 -16.49 -9.04 -17.21
C VAL A 205 -17.30 -8.03 -18.02
N ILE A 206 -16.91 -6.75 -17.97
CA ILE A 206 -17.59 -5.67 -18.70
C ILE A 206 -17.50 -5.94 -20.21
N VAL A 207 -16.32 -6.30 -20.71
CA VAL A 207 -16.07 -6.60 -22.13
C VAL A 207 -16.84 -7.83 -22.59
N LYS A 208 -16.82 -8.94 -21.82
CA LYS A 208 -17.59 -10.15 -22.14
C LYS A 208 -19.09 -9.86 -22.22
N SER A 209 -19.59 -8.98 -21.35
CA SER A 209 -21.01 -8.62 -21.30
C SER A 209 -21.38 -7.56 -22.34
N ASN A 210 -20.40 -6.84 -22.90
CA ASN A 210 -20.59 -5.79 -23.91
C ASN A 210 -19.54 -5.89 -25.03
N PRO A 211 -19.64 -6.88 -25.94
CA PRO A 211 -18.60 -7.14 -26.95
C PRO A 211 -18.32 -5.96 -27.89
N HIS A 212 -19.30 -5.07 -28.08
CA HIS A 212 -19.16 -3.87 -28.92
C HIS A 212 -18.14 -2.86 -28.38
N LEU A 213 -17.79 -2.91 -27.09
CA LEU A 213 -16.81 -2.00 -26.48
C LEU A 213 -15.36 -2.28 -26.89
N VAL A 214 -15.07 -3.43 -27.50
CA VAL A 214 -13.70 -3.84 -27.88
C VAL A 214 -13.18 -3.04 -29.09
N ASN A 215 -14.07 -2.54 -29.94
CA ASN A 215 -13.71 -1.89 -31.21
C ASN A 215 -13.64 -0.36 -31.14
N THR A 216 -13.78 0.23 -29.94
CA THR A 216 -13.73 1.68 -29.78
C THR A 216 -12.28 2.11 -29.57
N PRO A 217 -11.66 2.92 -30.47
CA PRO A 217 -10.31 3.41 -30.25
C PRO A 217 -10.23 4.21 -28.95
N SER A 218 -9.18 3.95 -28.16
CA SER A 218 -8.89 4.66 -26.90
C SER A 218 -8.71 6.15 -27.18
N SER A 219 -9.67 6.97 -26.78
CA SER A 219 -9.59 8.44 -26.91
C SER A 219 -8.82 9.11 -25.77
N LEU A 220 -7.97 8.37 -25.07
CA LEU A 220 -7.17 8.83 -23.93
C LEU A 220 -5.70 8.50 -24.19
N GLU A 221 -5.05 9.33 -25.01
CA GLU A 221 -3.60 9.57 -25.01
C GLU A 221 -3.36 11.05 -24.74
#